data_AF-A0A2N9MU31-F1
#
_entry.id   AF-A0A2N9MU31-F1
#
_cell.length_a   1.000
_cell.length_b   1.000
_cell.length_c   1.000
_cell.angle_alpha   90.00
_cell.angle_beta   90.00
_cell.angle_gamma   90.00
#
_symmetry.space_group_name_H-M   'P 1'
#
loop_
_entity.id
_entity.type
_entity.pdbx_description
1 polymer ?
#
loop_
_entity_poly.entity_id
_entity_poly.type
_entity_poly.pdbx_seq_one_letter_code
_entity_poly.pdbx_strand_id
1 'polypeptide(L)'
;MKGLLDAGEIEQLVARLRGIAAEQTDAHPGMTVEILKEAEYVATNASRMNYPQLRAMGLFAGSGVIEAGCKAVIGARLKRSGMFWTVRGANAIIALRCCRLNGRFEDYWEEARVA
;
A
#
# COMPACT_ATOMS: atom_id res chain seq x y z
N MET A 1 -15.31 12.27 -2.75
CA MET A 1 -14.44 11.29 -3.45
C MET A 1 -14.24 10.00 -2.67
N LYS A 2 -13.83 10.02 -1.38
CA LYS A 2 -13.71 8.80 -0.55
C LYS A 2 -14.95 7.90 -0.55
N GLY A 3 -16.15 8.50 -0.44
CA GLY A 3 -17.42 7.74 -0.49
C GLY A 3 -17.63 6.96 -1.80
N LEU A 4 -17.23 7.51 -2.95
CA LEU A 4 -17.33 6.84 -4.26
C LEU A 4 -16.39 5.63 -4.32
N LEU A 5 -15.15 5.80 -3.85
CA LEU A 5 -14.19 4.71 -3.74
C LEU A 5 -14.70 3.61 -2.81
N ASP A 6 -15.24 3.99 -1.66
CA ASP A 6 -15.78 3.06 -0.67
C ASP A 6 -17.02 2.31 -1.20
N ALA A 7 -17.85 2.95 -1.99
CA ALA A 7 -19.00 2.33 -2.64
C ALA A 7 -18.62 1.49 -3.88
N GLY A 8 -17.36 1.51 -4.32
CA GLY A 8 -16.92 0.85 -5.56
C GLY A 8 -17.38 1.56 -6.84
N GLU A 9 -17.80 2.82 -6.74
CA GLU A 9 -18.29 3.64 -7.85
C GLU A 9 -17.12 4.30 -8.60
N ILE A 10 -16.23 3.46 -9.15
CA ILE A 10 -14.96 3.90 -9.74
C ILE A 10 -15.17 4.78 -10.98
N GLU A 11 -16.15 4.46 -11.81
CA GLU A 11 -16.48 5.26 -13.00
C GLU A 11 -16.88 6.70 -12.64
N GLN A 12 -17.73 6.85 -11.61
CA GLN A 12 -18.14 8.16 -11.12
C GLN A 12 -16.97 8.93 -10.50
N LEU A 13 -16.07 8.23 -9.79
CA LEU A 13 -14.86 8.82 -9.25
C LEU A 13 -13.94 9.36 -10.36
N VAL A 14 -13.70 8.55 -11.40
CA VAL A 14 -12.86 8.94 -12.55
C VAL A 14 -13.49 10.11 -13.31
N ALA A 15 -14.80 10.05 -13.56
CA ALA A 15 -15.53 11.15 -14.19
C ALA A 15 -15.39 12.45 -13.38
N ARG A 16 -15.50 12.36 -12.05
CA ARG A 16 -15.32 13.53 -11.18
C ARG A 16 -13.90 14.09 -11.23
N LEU A 17 -12.88 13.24 -11.22
CA LEU A 17 -11.48 13.68 -11.32
C LEU A 17 -11.21 14.38 -12.66
N ARG A 18 -11.71 13.82 -13.78
CA ARG A 18 -11.60 14.44 -15.11
C ARG A 18 -12.35 15.78 -15.19
N GLY A 19 -13.51 15.89 -14.54
CA GLY A 19 -14.24 17.15 -14.43
C GLY A 19 -13.46 18.23 -13.68
N ILE A 20 -12.86 17.88 -12.53
CA ILE A 20 -12.01 18.82 -11.77
C ILE A 20 -10.80 19.26 -12.60
N ALA A 21 -10.17 18.32 -13.33
CA ALA A 21 -9.07 18.65 -14.23
C ALA A 21 -9.50 19.66 -15.31
N ALA A 22 -10.64 19.42 -15.96
CA ALA A 22 -11.18 20.34 -16.98
C ALA A 22 -11.42 21.75 -16.41
N GLU A 23 -12.03 21.87 -15.23
CA GLU A 23 -12.28 23.15 -14.55
C GLU A 23 -11.00 23.92 -14.18
N GLN A 24 -9.88 23.22 -13.98
CA GLN A 24 -8.62 23.80 -13.52
C GLN A 24 -7.58 24.00 -14.63
N THR A 25 -7.91 23.64 -15.87
CA THR A 25 -6.96 23.61 -17.00
C THR A 25 -6.26 24.95 -17.21
N ASP A 26 -7.00 26.05 -17.22
CA ASP A 26 -6.47 27.38 -17.52
C ASP A 26 -5.75 28.01 -16.31
N ALA A 27 -6.20 27.72 -15.09
CA ALA A 27 -5.69 28.32 -13.87
C ALA A 27 -4.45 27.58 -13.32
N HIS A 28 -4.41 26.24 -13.44
CA HIS A 28 -3.38 25.39 -12.84
C HIS A 28 -3.04 24.21 -13.76
N PRO A 29 -2.31 24.44 -14.86
CA PRO A 29 -2.01 23.40 -15.84
C PRO A 29 -1.18 22.24 -15.25
N GLY A 30 -0.25 22.51 -14.33
CA GLY A 30 0.53 21.45 -13.67
C GLY A 30 -0.31 20.55 -12.76
N MET A 31 -1.26 21.12 -12.01
CA MET A 31 -2.19 20.35 -11.17
C MET A 31 -3.13 19.49 -12.03
N THR A 32 -3.57 20.04 -13.17
CA THR A 32 -4.44 19.34 -14.13
C THR A 32 -3.79 18.06 -14.64
N VAL A 33 -2.50 18.11 -14.98
CA VAL A 33 -1.73 16.93 -15.42
C VAL A 33 -1.68 15.86 -14.32
N GLU A 34 -1.40 16.23 -13.08
CA GLU A 34 -1.36 15.27 -11.96
C GLU A 34 -2.75 14.66 -11.69
N ILE A 35 -3.82 15.46 -11.72
CA ILE A 35 -5.19 14.95 -11.51
C ILE A 35 -5.58 13.96 -12.62
N LEU A 36 -5.25 14.25 -13.88
CA LEU A 36 -5.54 13.34 -15.00
C LEU A 36 -4.74 12.03 -14.87
N LYS A 37 -3.48 12.11 -14.44
CA LYS A 37 -2.65 10.94 -14.18
C LYS A 37 -3.24 10.05 -13.08
N GLU A 38 -3.70 10.64 -11.98
CA GLU A 38 -4.39 9.90 -10.92
C GLU A 38 -5.72 9.32 -11.40
N ALA A 39 -6.49 10.06 -12.20
CA ALA A 39 -7.74 9.55 -12.80
C ALA A 39 -7.49 8.32 -13.68
N GLU A 40 -6.43 8.34 -14.49
CA GLU A 40 -6.07 7.24 -15.37
C GLU A 40 -5.53 6.03 -14.59
N TYR A 41 -4.76 6.28 -13.53
CA TYR A 41 -4.34 5.21 -12.63
C TYR A 41 -5.54 4.50 -12.00
N VAL A 42 -6.52 5.26 -11.50
CA VAL A 42 -7.75 4.73 -10.91
C VAL A 42 -8.57 3.95 -11.95
N ALA A 43 -8.72 4.48 -13.17
CA ALA A 43 -9.43 3.81 -14.25
C ALA A 43 -8.76 2.48 -14.64
N THR A 44 -7.44 2.50 -14.85
CA THR A 44 -6.64 1.32 -15.22
C THR A 44 -6.72 0.22 -14.16
N ASN A 45 -6.79 0.60 -12.88
CA ASN A 45 -6.79 -0.32 -11.75
C ASN A 45 -8.20 -0.58 -11.18
N ALA A 46 -9.27 -0.21 -11.88
CA ALA A 46 -10.63 -0.32 -11.38
C ALA A 46 -11.00 -1.73 -10.89
N SER A 47 -10.52 -2.77 -11.57
CA SER A 47 -10.74 -4.18 -11.19
C SER A 47 -10.17 -4.55 -9.81
N ARG A 48 -9.17 -3.80 -9.31
CA ARG A 48 -8.55 -4.00 -8.00
C ARG A 48 -9.23 -3.20 -6.89
N MET A 49 -10.13 -2.27 -7.22
CA MET A 49 -10.75 -1.32 -6.28
C MET A 49 -12.15 -1.77 -5.82
N ASN A 50 -12.39 -3.08 -5.71
CA ASN A 50 -13.68 -3.62 -5.26
C ASN A 50 -13.81 -3.63 -3.73
N TYR A 51 -13.83 -2.44 -3.13
CA TYR A 51 -14.00 -2.27 -1.69
C TYR A 51 -15.30 -2.86 -1.12
N PRO A 52 -16.46 -2.80 -1.81
CA PRO A 52 -17.69 -3.44 -1.34
C PRO A 52 -17.53 -4.95 -1.16
N GLN A 53 -16.94 -5.64 -2.14
CA GLN A 53 -16.72 -7.09 -2.05
C GLN A 53 -15.74 -7.44 -0.92
N LEU A 54 -14.62 -6.72 -0.82
CA LEU A 54 -13.64 -6.94 0.25
C LEU A 54 -14.26 -6.79 1.64
N ARG A 55 -15.12 -5.78 1.82
CA ARG A 55 -15.85 -5.58 3.08
C ARG A 55 -16.92 -6.63 3.33
N ALA A 56 -17.65 -7.07 2.30
CA ALA A 56 -18.62 -8.16 2.42
C ALA A 56 -17.94 -9.48 2.86
N MET A 57 -16.69 -9.69 2.44
CA MET A 57 -15.86 -10.82 2.88
C MET A 57 -15.26 -10.63 4.29
N GLY A 58 -15.50 -9.50 4.95
CA GLY A 58 -14.90 -9.19 6.25
C GLY A 58 -13.39 -8.91 6.18
N LEU A 59 -12.84 -8.65 4.99
CA LEU A 59 -11.43 -8.34 4.83
C LEU A 59 -11.13 -6.89 5.23
N PHE A 60 -9.97 -6.70 5.86
CA PHE A 60 -9.50 -5.38 6.22
C PHE A 60 -9.12 -4.58 4.97
N ALA A 61 -9.74 -3.40 4.81
CA ALA A 61 -9.52 -2.51 3.68
C ALA A 61 -8.97 -1.15 4.15
N GLY A 62 -7.70 -1.14 4.56
CA GLY A 62 -7.00 0.07 4.97
C GLY A 62 -5.48 -0.10 4.83
N SER A 63 -4.76 1.00 4.58
CA SER A 63 -3.29 0.96 4.48
C SER A 63 -2.59 1.16 5.84
N GLY A 64 -3.25 1.77 6.82
CA GLY A 64 -2.62 2.21 8.07
C GLY A 64 -1.94 1.09 8.88
N VAL A 65 -2.57 -0.09 8.99
CA VAL A 65 -1.97 -1.25 9.67
C VAL A 65 -0.75 -1.76 8.91
N ILE A 66 -0.79 -1.74 7.58
CA ILE A 66 0.32 -2.15 6.71
C ILE A 66 1.48 -1.15 6.82
N GLU A 67 1.19 0.14 6.78
CA GLU A 67 2.19 1.21 6.94
C GLU A 67 2.84 1.18 8.32
N ALA A 68 2.05 0.97 9.38
CA ALA A 68 2.54 0.78 10.74
C ALA A 68 3.45 -0.45 10.83
N GLY A 69 3.08 -1.56 10.19
CA GLY A 69 3.92 -2.77 10.07
C GLY A 69 5.24 -2.47 9.36
N CYS A 70 5.21 -1.82 8.20
CA CYS A 70 6.40 -1.39 7.47
C CYS A 70 7.32 -0.51 8.34
N LYS A 71 6.76 0.39 9.14
CA LYS A 71 7.54 1.24 10.05
C LYS A 71 8.14 0.44 11.21
N ALA A 72 7.35 -0.37 11.90
CA ALA A 72 7.73 -1.05 13.13
C ALA A 72 8.60 -2.29 12.90
N VAL A 73 8.32 -3.05 11.85
CA VAL A 73 9.03 -4.31 11.53
C VAL A 73 10.27 -3.99 10.69
N ILE A 74 10.08 -3.33 9.55
CA ILE A 74 11.13 -3.11 8.54
C ILE A 74 11.96 -1.86 8.89
N GLY A 75 11.31 -0.71 8.94
CA GLY A 75 11.95 0.60 9.09
C GLY A 75 12.78 0.72 10.37
N ALA A 76 12.27 0.18 11.47
CA ALA A 76 12.95 0.22 12.77
C ALA A 76 14.34 -0.43 12.76
N ARG A 77 14.64 -1.36 11.84
CA ARG A 77 15.97 -1.97 11.69
C ARG A 77 16.67 -1.62 10.40
N LEU A 78 15.98 -1.60 9.26
CA LEU A 78 16.66 -1.48 7.96
C LEU A 78 16.91 -0.03 7.51
N LYS A 79 16.23 0.96 8.09
CA LYS A 79 16.33 2.38 7.66
C LYS A 79 17.14 3.28 8.60
N ARG A 80 18.00 2.71 9.45
CA ARG A 80 18.85 3.49 10.36
C ARG A 80 20.15 3.92 9.66
N SER A 81 20.78 4.97 10.20
CA SER A 81 22.03 5.52 9.66
C SER A 81 23.16 4.47 9.66
N GLY A 82 23.99 4.51 8.62
CA GLY A 82 25.16 3.63 8.46
C GLY A 82 24.84 2.17 8.12
N MET A 83 23.60 1.86 7.70
CA MET A 83 23.20 0.48 7.41
C MET A 83 23.26 0.17 5.92
N PHE A 84 24.16 -0.73 5.57
CA PHE A 84 24.27 -1.32 4.25
C PHE A 84 23.90 -2.79 4.34
N TRP A 85 23.00 -3.21 3.46
CA TRP A 85 22.49 -4.57 3.44
C TRP A 85 22.69 -5.17 2.07
N THR A 86 23.10 -6.42 2.03
CA THR A 86 22.83 -7.26 0.85
C THR A 86 21.35 -7.66 0.87
N VAL A 87 20.76 -7.95 -0.30
CA VAL A 87 19.36 -8.40 -0.39
C VAL A 87 19.12 -9.62 0.51
N ARG A 88 20.04 -10.59 0.47
CA ARG A 88 20.01 -11.78 1.34
C ARG A 88 20.03 -11.40 2.82
N GLY A 89 20.93 -10.51 3.23
CA GLY A 89 21.07 -10.08 4.62
C GLY A 89 19.84 -9.31 5.14
N ALA A 90 19.28 -8.41 4.33
CA ALA A 90 18.05 -7.70 4.66
C ALA A 90 16.88 -8.69 4.87
N ASN A 91 16.71 -9.65 3.95
CA ASN A 91 15.64 -10.65 4.04
C ASN A 91 15.78 -11.53 5.29
N ALA A 92 17.00 -11.98 5.61
CA ALA A 92 17.24 -12.78 6.82
C ALA A 92 16.88 -12.02 8.10
N ILE A 93 17.27 -10.74 8.19
CA ILE A 93 16.92 -9.90 9.35
C ILE A 93 15.43 -9.61 9.43
N ILE A 94 14.76 -9.35 8.29
CA ILE A 94 13.30 -9.18 8.26
C ILE A 94 12.61 -10.44 8.77
N ALA A 95 12.97 -11.62 8.26
CA ALA A 95 12.38 -12.89 8.68
C ALA A 95 12.54 -13.10 10.18
N LEU A 96 13.75 -12.93 10.71
CA LEU A 96 14.04 -13.01 12.14
C LEU A 96 13.15 -12.08 12.97
N ARG A 97 12.96 -10.83 12.51
CA ARG A 97 12.12 -9.84 13.19
C ARG A 97 10.64 -10.21 13.13
N CYS A 98 10.15 -10.71 11.99
CA CYS A 98 8.78 -11.19 11.87
C CYS A 98 8.52 -12.32 12.87
N CYS A 99 9.39 -13.32 12.92
CA CYS A 99 9.31 -14.45 13.84
C CYS A 99 9.38 -14.01 15.31
N ARG A 100 10.17 -12.98 15.63
CA ARG A 100 10.18 -12.43 16.99
C ARG A 100 8.89 -11.71 17.36
N LEU A 101 8.33 -10.91 16.45
CA LEU A 101 7.15 -10.09 16.72
C LEU A 101 5.84 -10.89 16.70
N ASN A 102 5.78 -11.98 15.93
CA ASN A 102 4.62 -12.87 15.89
C ASN A 102 4.70 -14.04 16.90
N GLY A 103 5.74 -14.08 17.74
CA GLY A 103 5.93 -15.13 18.75
C GLY A 103 6.43 -16.48 18.22
N ARG A 104 6.78 -16.59 16.93
CA ARG A 104 7.22 -17.83 16.26
C ARG A 104 8.74 -17.93 16.14
N PHE A 105 9.45 -17.42 17.13
CA PHE A 105 10.90 -17.38 17.09
C PHE A 105 11.54 -18.77 17.17
N GLU A 106 10.97 -19.65 17.99
CA GLU A 106 11.44 -21.03 18.13
C GLU A 106 11.17 -21.84 16.85
N ASP A 107 9.96 -21.76 16.28
CA ASP A 107 9.61 -22.39 14.99
C ASP A 107 10.64 -22.06 13.88
N TYR A 108 11.03 -20.79 13.79
CA TYR A 108 11.99 -20.31 12.80
C TYR A 108 13.37 -20.94 12.96
N TRP A 109 13.82 -21.15 14.20
CA TRP A 109 15.11 -21.76 14.49
C TRP A 109 15.10 -23.27 14.28
N GLU A 110 13.97 -23.94 14.52
CA GLU A 110 13.81 -25.36 14.22
C GLU A 110 13.87 -25.61 12.71
N GLU A 111 13.16 -24.81 11.90
CA GLU A 111 13.19 -24.92 10.43
C GLU A 111 14.58 -24.62 9.85
N ALA A 112 15.27 -23.60 10.37
CA ALA A 112 16.61 -23.21 9.91
C ALA A 112 17.72 -24.20 10.28
N ARG A 113 17.49 -25.11 11.24
CA ARG A 113 18.45 -26.19 11.60
C ARG A 113 18.36 -27.41 10.70
N VAL A 114 17.26 -27.56 9.97
CA VAL A 114 16.98 -28.72 9.11
C VAL A 114 17.36 -28.44 7.64
N ALA A 115 17.52 -27.17 7.26
CA ALA A 115 17.92 -26.71 5.92
C ALA A 115 19.44 -26.49 5.80
#